data_AF-A0A2W5UYY8-F1
#
_entry.id   AF-A0A2W5UYY8-F1
#
_cell.length_a   1.000
_cell.length_b   1.000
_cell.length_c   1.000
_cell.angle_alpha   90.00
_cell.angle_beta   90.00
_cell.angle_gamma   90.00
#
_symmetry.space_group_name_H-M   'P 1'
#
loop_
_entity.id
_entity.type
_entity.pdbx_description
1 polymer ?
#
loop_
_entity_poly.entity_id
_entity_poly.type
_entity_poly.pdbx_seq_one_letter_code
_entity_poly.pdbx_strand_id
1 'polypeptide(L)'
;MYSTLDRAKKRAKDLKRVFDDSGFLFPLNLCQAAVAQAGGFRDWRDLQQSIGGPVRVHADADYRRRLLAALPWPCHAPVRAWLDKEPTFDTFDAGGPRFWYRDAYAFLSPSMRLQRRRPLLRPGSGEGQQMRDNLVTDLLLFMHPGVPRFPLVDPITLDLVYEGKFEATFATRIGHPRFQQEFDRLVADGVLAWDGKAVRIRPVDIDELREEVIGDRMHLAEHWASDPAHLKEFTGRLRETLAVIGVDDAWRVADAIAQQGSRAYVTGSGATLTLLTELAREGRLDTFARVVGLFAALFPKNIGFLREQVPAKVHANVLAPATNNDARRLMAWTQGTPDWADRLKEAVGSPPRFVATIEEMIDTLSRRAA
;
A
#
# COMPACT_ATOMS: atom_id res chain seq x y z
N MET A 1 -20.08 -11.77 12.56
CA MET A 1 -19.62 -10.64 11.71
C MET A 1 -20.71 -10.06 10.82
N TYR A 2 -21.41 -10.87 10.00
CA TYR A 2 -22.62 -10.43 9.30
C TYR A 2 -23.83 -11.10 9.96
N SER A 3 -24.66 -10.33 10.64
CA SER A 3 -25.89 -10.88 11.24
C SER A 3 -27.01 -11.08 10.21
N THR A 4 -26.91 -10.46 9.04
CA THR A 4 -27.87 -10.59 7.92
C THR A 4 -27.17 -10.44 6.57
N LEU A 5 -27.82 -10.89 5.50
CA LEU A 5 -27.35 -10.70 4.13
C LEU A 5 -27.23 -9.22 3.76
N ASP A 6 -28.14 -8.40 4.27
CA ASP A 6 -28.13 -6.97 4.02
C ASP A 6 -26.93 -6.28 4.65
N ARG A 7 -26.47 -6.72 5.83
CA ARG A 7 -25.23 -6.22 6.42
C ARG A 7 -24.00 -6.60 5.57
N ALA A 8 -23.95 -7.83 5.05
CA ALA A 8 -22.87 -8.24 4.15
C ALA A 8 -22.88 -7.43 2.83
N LYS A 9 -24.07 -7.25 2.22
CA LYS A 9 -24.25 -6.42 1.02
C LYS A 9 -23.84 -4.97 1.27
N LYS A 10 -24.23 -4.40 2.42
CA LYS A 10 -23.83 -3.05 2.82
C LYS A 10 -22.31 -2.94 2.92
N ARG A 11 -21.64 -3.90 3.56
CA ARG A 11 -20.17 -3.93 3.67
C ARG A 11 -19.49 -3.98 2.29
N ALA A 12 -20.00 -4.79 1.36
CA ALA A 12 -19.49 -4.84 0.00
C ALA A 12 -19.71 -3.54 -0.78
N LYS A 13 -20.85 -2.86 -0.58
CA LYS A 13 -21.12 -1.52 -1.14
C LYS A 13 -20.21 -0.45 -0.55
N ASP A 14 -19.95 -0.50 0.76
CA ASP A 14 -19.01 0.43 1.39
C ASP A 14 -17.59 0.21 0.86
N LEU A 15 -17.17 -1.04 0.68
CA LEU A 15 -15.89 -1.37 0.02
C LEU A 15 -15.84 -0.89 -1.43
N LYS A 16 -16.93 -1.06 -2.20
CA LYS A 16 -17.03 -0.50 -3.57
C LYS A 16 -16.90 1.02 -3.57
N ARG A 17 -17.53 1.71 -2.62
CA ARG A 17 -17.41 3.17 -2.48
C ARG A 17 -15.98 3.59 -2.19
N VAL A 18 -15.26 2.86 -1.34
CA VAL A 18 -13.82 3.11 -1.10
C VAL A 18 -13.04 3.11 -2.42
N PHE A 19 -13.26 2.11 -3.27
CA PHE A 19 -12.57 2.02 -4.56
C PHE A 19 -13.02 3.09 -5.55
N ASP A 20 -14.31 3.41 -5.59
CA ASP A 20 -14.82 4.51 -6.42
C ASP A 20 -14.22 5.85 -6.02
N ASP A 21 -14.14 6.13 -4.72
CA ASP A 21 -13.53 7.35 -4.18
C ASP A 21 -12.01 7.39 -4.45
N SER A 22 -11.34 6.23 -4.53
CA SER A 22 -9.92 6.10 -4.90
C SER A 22 -9.65 6.21 -6.40
N GLY A 23 -10.68 6.17 -7.25
CA GLY A 23 -10.52 6.12 -8.71
C GLY A 23 -10.15 4.74 -9.24
N PHE A 24 -10.58 3.66 -8.56
CA PHE A 24 -10.31 2.28 -8.95
C PHE A 24 -11.53 1.61 -9.58
N LEU A 25 -11.34 0.99 -10.74
CA LEU A 25 -12.35 0.20 -11.43
C LEU A 25 -12.44 -1.22 -10.84
N PHE A 26 -12.98 -1.33 -9.62
CA PHE A 26 -13.17 -2.62 -8.96
C PHE A 26 -14.66 -3.01 -8.88
N PRO A 27 -15.14 -4.02 -9.64
CA PRO A 27 -16.55 -4.39 -9.69
C PRO A 27 -17.16 -4.83 -8.35
N LEU A 28 -18.45 -4.54 -8.15
CA LEU A 28 -19.16 -4.87 -6.91
C LEU A 28 -19.18 -6.38 -6.58
N ASN A 29 -19.24 -7.24 -7.60
CA ASN A 29 -19.18 -8.70 -7.40
C ASN A 29 -17.81 -9.15 -6.85
N LEU A 30 -16.72 -8.47 -7.21
CA LEU A 30 -15.41 -8.74 -6.61
C LEU A 30 -15.33 -8.22 -5.18
N CYS A 31 -15.92 -7.05 -4.88
CA CYS A 31 -16.07 -6.59 -3.49
C CYS A 31 -16.86 -7.60 -2.63
N GLN A 32 -17.94 -8.17 -3.17
CA GLN A 32 -18.73 -9.20 -2.50
C GLN A 32 -17.90 -10.46 -2.22
N ALA A 33 -17.13 -10.93 -3.20
CA ALA A 33 -16.23 -12.07 -3.03
C ALA A 33 -15.18 -11.81 -1.94
N ALA A 34 -14.53 -10.65 -1.97
CA ALA A 34 -13.52 -10.26 -0.96
C ALA A 34 -14.11 -10.15 0.45
N VAL A 35 -15.32 -9.58 0.59
CA VAL A 35 -16.05 -9.49 1.86
C VAL A 35 -16.42 -10.88 2.39
N ALA A 36 -16.84 -11.81 1.52
CA ALA A 36 -17.13 -13.18 1.93
C ALA A 36 -15.87 -13.91 2.44
N GLN A 37 -14.76 -13.83 1.69
CA GLN A 37 -13.48 -14.42 2.09
C GLN A 37 -12.95 -13.81 3.39
N ALA A 38 -13.07 -12.49 3.55
CA ALA A 38 -12.74 -11.79 4.78
C ALA A 38 -13.54 -12.33 5.98
N GLY A 39 -14.83 -12.60 5.77
CA GLY A 39 -15.72 -13.23 6.74
C GLY A 39 -15.47 -14.73 6.98
N GLY A 40 -14.45 -15.34 6.38
CA GLY A 40 -14.14 -16.77 6.54
C GLY A 40 -15.05 -17.71 5.75
N PHE A 41 -15.70 -17.22 4.70
CA PHE A 41 -16.48 -18.03 3.76
C PHE A 41 -15.65 -18.32 2.51
N ARG A 42 -15.97 -19.41 1.81
CA ARG A 42 -15.29 -19.76 0.56
C ARG A 42 -15.57 -18.74 -0.54
N ASP A 43 -16.83 -18.37 -0.67
CA ASP A 43 -17.32 -17.41 -1.67
C ASP A 43 -18.64 -16.76 -1.19
N TRP A 44 -19.20 -15.89 -2.03
CA TRP A 44 -20.44 -15.19 -1.73
C TRP A 44 -21.66 -16.12 -1.59
N ARG A 45 -21.69 -17.25 -2.32
CA ARG A 45 -22.78 -18.22 -2.27
C ARG A 45 -22.75 -19.01 -0.96
N ASP A 46 -21.57 -19.42 -0.52
CA ASP A 46 -21.34 -20.04 0.79
C ASP A 46 -21.77 -19.11 1.94
N LEU A 47 -21.43 -17.81 1.84
CA LEU A 47 -21.93 -16.80 2.76
C LEU A 47 -23.45 -16.74 2.76
N GLN A 48 -24.09 -16.70 1.58
CA GLN A 48 -25.55 -16.64 1.46
C GLN A 48 -26.25 -17.84 2.10
N GLN A 49 -25.71 -19.05 1.90
CA GLN A 49 -26.24 -20.29 2.46
C GLN A 49 -26.04 -20.39 3.98
N SER A 50 -25.00 -19.75 4.51
CA SER A 50 -24.66 -19.77 5.92
C SER A 50 -25.43 -18.75 6.78
N ILE A 51 -26.16 -17.81 6.16
CA ILE A 51 -26.91 -16.78 6.89
C ILE A 51 -28.12 -17.39 7.59
N GLY A 52 -28.29 -17.06 8.88
CA GLY A 52 -29.28 -17.69 9.75
C GLY A 52 -28.73 -18.88 10.54
N GLY A 53 -27.52 -19.34 10.22
CA GLY A 53 -26.77 -20.32 11.01
C GLY A 53 -26.05 -19.70 12.22
N PRO A 54 -25.25 -20.50 12.95
CA PRO A 54 -24.49 -20.04 14.12
C PRO A 54 -23.58 -18.87 13.77
N VAL A 55 -23.57 -17.84 14.61
CA VAL A 55 -22.77 -16.64 14.38
C VAL A 55 -21.28 -17.00 14.44
N ARG A 56 -20.60 -16.91 13.29
CA ARG A 56 -19.13 -16.94 13.27
C ARG A 56 -18.60 -15.61 13.82
N VAL A 57 -17.95 -15.69 14.97
CA VAL A 57 -17.17 -14.60 15.56
C VAL A 57 -15.74 -14.77 15.08
N HIS A 58 -15.21 -13.74 14.44
CA HIS A 58 -13.81 -13.67 14.04
C HIS A 58 -13.19 -12.46 14.73
N ALA A 59 -11.94 -12.58 15.14
CA ALA A 59 -11.18 -11.43 15.60
C ALA A 59 -11.07 -10.40 14.47
N ASP A 60 -11.14 -9.11 14.78
CA ASP A 60 -11.05 -8.04 13.78
C ASP A 60 -9.73 -8.10 13.00
N ALA A 61 -8.65 -8.55 13.64
CA ALA A 61 -7.35 -8.78 13.01
C ALA A 61 -7.41 -9.87 11.91
N ASP A 62 -8.14 -10.97 12.16
CA ASP A 62 -8.33 -12.03 11.16
C ASP A 62 -9.13 -11.55 9.96
N TYR A 63 -10.16 -10.74 10.21
CA TYR A 63 -10.95 -10.13 9.15
C TYR A 63 -10.09 -9.26 8.25
N ARG A 64 -9.34 -8.32 8.85
CA ARG A 64 -8.44 -7.41 8.13
C ARG A 64 -7.47 -8.20 7.26
N ARG A 65 -6.78 -9.18 7.85
CA ARG A 65 -5.80 -10.02 7.16
C ARG A 65 -6.41 -10.73 5.95
N ARG A 66 -7.56 -11.40 6.13
CA ARG A 66 -8.24 -12.11 5.04
C ARG A 66 -8.77 -11.17 3.97
N LEU A 67 -9.27 -9.99 4.35
CA LEU A 67 -9.74 -9.00 3.39
C LEU A 67 -8.60 -8.50 2.50
N LEU A 68 -7.46 -8.13 3.08
CA LEU A 68 -6.30 -7.68 2.31
C LEU A 68 -5.75 -8.81 1.42
N ALA A 69 -5.72 -10.05 1.92
CA ALA A 69 -5.31 -11.20 1.12
C ALA A 69 -6.24 -11.50 -0.07
N ALA A 70 -7.52 -11.17 0.03
CA ALA A 70 -8.52 -11.35 -1.02
C ALA A 70 -8.52 -10.25 -2.10
N LEU A 71 -7.71 -9.20 -1.92
CA LEU A 71 -7.71 -8.01 -2.77
C LEU A 71 -6.38 -7.86 -3.53
N PRO A 72 -6.41 -7.30 -4.75
CA PRO A 72 -5.20 -6.89 -5.45
C PRO A 72 -4.39 -5.86 -4.62
N TRP A 73 -3.07 -5.87 -4.78
CA TRP A 73 -2.17 -4.99 -4.02
C TRP A 73 -2.52 -3.49 -4.07
N PRO A 74 -2.92 -2.89 -5.20
CA PRO A 74 -3.33 -1.48 -5.25
C PRO A 74 -4.45 -1.14 -4.27
N CYS A 75 -5.37 -2.08 -4.04
CA CYS A 75 -6.51 -1.91 -3.14
C CYS A 75 -6.11 -1.90 -1.66
N HIS A 76 -4.89 -2.30 -1.29
CA HIS A 76 -4.52 -2.48 0.11
C HIS A 76 -4.47 -1.16 0.88
N ALA A 77 -3.82 -0.13 0.32
CA ALA A 77 -3.71 1.18 0.97
C ALA A 77 -5.07 1.85 1.25
N PRO A 78 -5.99 1.99 0.28
CA PRO A 78 -7.29 2.61 0.55
C PRO A 78 -8.15 1.77 1.51
N VAL A 79 -8.04 0.44 1.48
CA VAL A 79 -8.75 -0.44 2.42
C VAL A 79 -8.19 -0.30 3.84
N ARG A 80 -6.87 -0.22 4.01
CA ARG A 80 -6.28 0.08 5.32
C ARG A 80 -6.79 1.42 5.86
N ALA A 81 -6.73 2.47 5.04
CA ALA A 81 -7.22 3.79 5.44
C ALA A 81 -8.70 3.77 5.87
N TRP A 82 -9.53 3.00 5.15
CA TRP A 82 -10.93 2.80 5.52
C TRP A 82 -11.12 2.01 6.82
N LEU A 83 -10.36 0.93 7.04
CA LEU A 83 -10.42 0.12 8.25
C LEU A 83 -9.90 0.87 9.47
N ASP A 84 -8.87 1.70 9.28
CA ASP A 84 -8.26 2.57 10.30
C ASP A 84 -9.12 3.81 10.58
N LYS A 85 -10.22 3.99 9.83
CA LYS A 85 -11.14 5.14 9.91
C LYS A 85 -10.40 6.47 9.77
N GLU A 86 -9.47 6.53 8.82
CA GLU A 86 -8.70 7.73 8.57
C GLU A 86 -9.62 8.94 8.30
N PRO A 87 -9.26 10.13 8.79
CA PRO A 87 -10.01 11.34 8.50
C PRO A 87 -10.02 11.59 7.00
N THR A 88 -11.19 11.96 6.50
CA THR A 88 -11.39 12.22 5.08
C THR A 88 -10.98 13.66 4.77
N PHE A 89 -10.10 13.88 3.79
CA PHE A 89 -9.69 15.23 3.38
C PHE A 89 -10.67 15.86 2.39
N ASP A 90 -10.60 17.18 2.27
CA ASP A 90 -11.36 17.94 1.28
C ASP A 90 -10.93 17.54 -0.14
N THR A 91 -11.91 17.51 -1.05
CA THR A 91 -11.72 17.19 -2.46
C THR A 91 -10.84 18.25 -3.13
N PHE A 92 -9.75 17.82 -3.77
CA PHE A 92 -8.84 18.71 -4.49
C PHE A 92 -9.49 19.38 -5.71
N ASP A 93 -10.45 18.70 -6.37
CA ASP A 93 -11.14 19.20 -7.55
C ASP A 93 -12.61 18.73 -7.62
N ALA A 94 -13.50 19.62 -8.08
CA ALA A 94 -14.89 19.28 -8.36
C ALA A 94 -14.98 18.39 -9.62
N GLY A 95 -15.35 17.12 -9.44
CA GLY A 95 -15.66 16.19 -10.54
C GLY A 95 -14.75 14.96 -10.65
N GLY A 96 -13.75 14.81 -9.78
CA GLY A 96 -12.90 13.62 -9.71
C GLY A 96 -13.18 12.74 -8.48
N PRO A 97 -12.66 11.50 -8.46
CA PRO A 97 -12.67 10.67 -7.25
C PRO A 97 -11.96 11.37 -6.08
N ARG A 98 -12.57 11.32 -4.89
CA ARG A 98 -12.14 12.08 -3.72
C ARG A 98 -10.67 11.85 -3.33
N PHE A 99 -10.20 10.61 -3.43
CA PHE A 99 -8.85 10.18 -3.06
C PHE A 99 -7.98 9.87 -4.28
N TRP A 100 -8.36 10.31 -5.47
CA TRP A 100 -7.65 10.02 -6.72
C TRP A 100 -6.15 10.35 -6.64
N TYR A 101 -5.79 11.52 -6.11
CA TYR A 101 -4.38 11.93 -5.98
C TYR A 101 -3.58 11.05 -5.02
N ARG A 102 -4.24 10.55 -3.96
CA ARG A 102 -3.61 9.65 -3.00
C ARG A 102 -3.37 8.28 -3.65
N ASP A 103 -4.39 7.75 -4.32
CA ASP A 103 -4.46 6.33 -4.68
C ASP A 103 -4.14 6.08 -6.17
N ALA A 104 -4.93 6.63 -7.10
CA ALA A 104 -4.77 6.40 -8.54
C ALA A 104 -3.57 7.15 -9.16
N TYR A 105 -3.33 8.41 -8.77
CA TYR A 105 -2.19 9.19 -9.28
C TYR A 105 -0.84 8.53 -8.97
N ALA A 106 -0.78 7.69 -7.93
CA ALA A 106 0.39 6.88 -7.59
C ALA A 106 0.93 6.10 -8.79
N PHE A 107 0.04 5.63 -9.66
CA PHE A 107 0.35 4.78 -10.80
C PHE A 107 0.68 5.58 -12.06
N LEU A 108 0.18 6.81 -12.17
CA LEU A 108 0.31 7.61 -13.38
C LEU A 108 1.76 8.04 -13.67
N SER A 109 2.43 8.62 -12.67
CA SER A 109 3.80 9.14 -12.82
C SER A 109 4.81 8.02 -13.14
N PRO A 110 4.86 6.91 -12.38
CA PRO A 110 5.62 5.72 -12.74
C PRO A 110 5.31 5.18 -14.14
N SER A 111 4.02 5.06 -14.49
CA SER A 111 3.61 4.59 -15.82
C SER A 111 4.20 5.47 -16.91
N MET A 112 4.16 6.79 -16.76
CA MET A 112 4.74 7.71 -17.75
C MET A 112 6.24 7.48 -17.96
N ARG A 113 7.01 7.29 -16.89
CA ARG A 113 8.45 7.01 -17.00
C ARG A 113 8.71 5.67 -17.68
N LEU A 114 7.96 4.63 -17.30
CA LEU A 114 8.13 3.29 -17.87
C LEU A 114 7.73 3.23 -19.34
N GLN A 115 6.62 3.86 -19.74
CA GLN A 115 6.19 3.87 -21.15
C GLN A 115 7.27 4.46 -22.07
N ARG A 116 7.97 5.51 -21.64
CA ARG A 116 9.07 6.11 -22.41
C ARG A 116 10.26 5.17 -22.65
N ARG A 117 10.37 4.08 -21.90
CA ARG A 117 11.41 3.05 -22.11
C ARG A 117 11.08 2.13 -23.29
N ARG A 118 9.79 2.02 -23.70
CA ARG A 118 9.36 1.16 -24.80
C ARG A 118 9.99 1.61 -26.13
N PRO A 119 10.62 0.69 -26.90
CA PRO A 119 11.21 1.03 -28.20
C PRO A 119 10.26 1.76 -29.15
N LEU A 120 8.97 1.39 -29.13
CA LEU A 120 7.93 1.96 -29.99
C LEU A 120 7.65 3.46 -29.71
N LEU A 121 7.93 3.90 -28.48
CA LEU A 121 7.70 5.25 -27.95
C LEU A 121 9.00 6.05 -27.73
N ARG A 122 10.16 5.50 -28.09
CA ARG A 122 11.42 6.26 -27.98
C ARG A 122 11.33 7.56 -28.78
N PRO A 123 11.93 8.66 -28.32
CA PRO A 123 11.94 9.91 -29.09
C PRO A 123 12.64 9.74 -30.45
N GLY A 124 12.07 10.30 -31.51
CA GLY A 124 12.69 10.38 -32.82
C GLY A 124 11.94 11.33 -33.76
N SER A 125 12.56 11.66 -34.90
CA SER A 125 12.09 12.72 -35.80
C SER A 125 11.05 12.27 -36.83
N GLY A 126 10.76 10.98 -36.94
CA GLY A 126 9.78 10.47 -37.90
C GLY A 126 8.34 10.81 -37.48
N GLU A 127 7.52 11.32 -38.39
CA GLU A 127 6.13 11.71 -38.10
C GLU A 127 5.30 10.59 -37.45
N GLY A 128 5.48 9.34 -37.87
CA GLY A 128 4.78 8.19 -37.27
C GLY A 128 5.21 7.92 -35.83
N GLN A 129 6.48 8.16 -35.51
CA GLN A 129 7.02 8.03 -34.16
C GLN A 129 6.51 9.15 -33.26
N GLN A 130 6.52 10.39 -33.75
CA GLN A 130 5.93 11.53 -33.06
C GLN A 130 4.43 11.33 -32.81
N MET A 131 3.70 10.79 -33.79
CA MET A 131 2.28 10.46 -33.62
C MET A 131 2.08 9.46 -32.48
N ARG A 132 2.83 8.35 -32.46
CA ARG A 132 2.71 7.34 -31.39
C ARG A 132 3.05 7.91 -30.01
N ASP A 133 4.12 8.68 -29.90
CA ASP A 133 4.49 9.34 -28.64
C ASP A 133 3.39 10.29 -28.18
N ASN A 134 2.89 11.17 -29.06
CA ASN A 134 1.81 12.09 -28.73
C ASN A 134 0.53 11.36 -28.30
N LEU A 135 0.13 10.28 -28.98
CA LEU A 135 -1.07 9.51 -28.61
C LEU A 135 -1.03 8.93 -27.19
N VAL A 136 0.16 8.64 -26.67
CA VAL A 136 0.34 8.09 -25.32
C VAL A 136 0.63 9.20 -24.31
N THR A 137 1.55 10.10 -24.64
CA THR A 137 1.98 11.20 -23.77
C THR A 137 0.86 12.22 -23.55
N ASP A 138 0.05 12.55 -24.56
CA ASP A 138 -1.06 13.50 -24.39
C ASP A 138 -2.11 12.97 -23.39
N LEU A 139 -2.33 11.64 -23.35
CA LEU A 139 -3.19 10.98 -22.35
C LEU A 139 -2.59 11.04 -20.95
N LEU A 140 -1.28 10.75 -20.83
CA LEU A 140 -0.58 10.74 -19.54
C LEU A 140 -0.42 12.14 -18.93
N LEU A 141 -0.34 13.19 -19.76
CA LEU A 141 -0.15 14.58 -19.36
C LEU A 141 -1.45 15.40 -19.26
N PHE A 142 -2.62 14.79 -19.47
CA PHE A 142 -3.92 15.48 -19.42
C PHE A 142 -4.08 16.63 -20.43
N MET A 143 -3.42 16.56 -21.58
CA MET A 143 -3.39 17.68 -22.52
C MET A 143 -4.62 17.75 -23.44
N HIS A 144 -5.59 16.84 -23.31
CA HIS A 144 -6.77 16.79 -24.17
C HIS A 144 -8.02 17.45 -23.56
N PRO A 145 -8.56 18.52 -24.17
CA PRO A 145 -9.87 19.05 -23.80
C PRO A 145 -10.96 18.03 -24.18
N GLY A 146 -11.63 17.45 -23.19
CA GLY A 146 -12.76 16.52 -23.39
C GLY A 146 -12.57 15.11 -22.81
N VAL A 147 -11.37 14.77 -22.35
CA VAL A 147 -11.10 13.54 -21.57
C VAL A 147 -11.43 13.80 -20.10
N PRO A 148 -12.01 12.84 -19.35
CA PRO A 148 -12.07 12.96 -17.90
C PRO A 148 -10.70 13.31 -17.35
N ARG A 149 -10.60 14.37 -16.54
CA ARG A 149 -9.32 14.88 -16.01
C ARG A 149 -8.57 13.88 -15.11
N PHE A 150 -9.11 12.69 -14.88
CA PHE A 150 -8.61 11.70 -13.93
C PHE A 150 -8.76 10.30 -14.54
N PRO A 151 -7.70 9.66 -15.07
CA PRO A 151 -7.78 8.26 -15.44
C PRO A 151 -8.09 7.42 -14.22
N LEU A 152 -8.95 6.44 -14.40
CA LEU A 152 -9.18 5.42 -13.38
C LEU A 152 -8.08 4.37 -13.48
N VAL A 153 -7.89 3.58 -12.43
CA VAL A 153 -6.95 2.45 -12.42
C VAL A 153 -7.74 1.15 -12.35
N ASP A 154 -7.45 0.20 -13.24
CA ASP A 154 -7.87 -1.19 -13.03
C ASP A 154 -6.88 -1.84 -12.04
N PRO A 155 -7.27 -2.14 -10.79
CA PRO A 155 -6.32 -2.62 -9.80
C PRO A 155 -5.85 -4.07 -10.04
N ILE A 156 -6.44 -4.78 -11.01
CA ILE A 156 -6.03 -6.14 -11.38
C ILE A 156 -4.94 -6.09 -12.44
N THR A 157 -5.13 -5.29 -13.50
CA THR A 157 -4.17 -5.21 -14.61
C THR A 157 -3.19 -4.03 -14.50
N LEU A 158 -3.48 -3.08 -13.61
CA LEU A 158 -2.82 -1.77 -13.51
C LEU A 158 -2.98 -0.90 -14.76
N ASP A 159 -4.00 -1.16 -15.58
CA ASP A 159 -4.31 -0.30 -16.72
C ASP A 159 -4.74 1.09 -16.21
N LEU A 160 -4.22 2.13 -16.85
CA LEU A 160 -4.80 3.48 -16.74
C LEU A 160 -5.96 3.57 -17.73
N VAL A 161 -7.16 3.81 -17.22
CA VAL A 161 -8.40 3.72 -17.97
C VAL A 161 -9.02 5.11 -18.14
N TYR A 162 -9.18 5.50 -19.39
CA TYR A 162 -9.81 6.74 -19.82
C TYR A 162 -11.18 6.40 -20.41
N GLU A 163 -12.22 6.48 -19.59
CA GLU A 163 -13.60 6.26 -20.02
C GLU A 163 -14.07 7.40 -20.93
N GLY A 164 -14.82 7.07 -21.98
CA GLY A 164 -15.38 8.07 -22.88
C GLY A 164 -15.44 7.60 -24.33
N LYS A 165 -15.94 8.50 -25.19
CA LYS A 165 -15.98 8.26 -26.63
C LYS A 165 -14.58 8.39 -27.21
N PHE A 166 -14.21 7.46 -28.07
CA PHE A 166 -12.92 7.41 -28.74
C PHE A 166 -12.55 8.75 -29.42
N GLU A 167 -13.53 9.37 -30.09
CA GLU A 167 -13.37 10.65 -30.79
C GLU A 167 -13.14 11.81 -29.83
N ALA A 168 -13.72 11.78 -28.63
CA ALA A 168 -13.47 12.79 -27.61
C ALA A 168 -12.06 12.62 -27.02
N THR A 169 -11.61 11.38 -26.87
CA THR A 169 -10.28 11.08 -26.32
C THR A 169 -9.14 11.56 -27.22
N PHE A 170 -9.33 11.49 -28.54
CA PHE A 170 -8.31 11.87 -29.53
C PHE A 170 -8.76 13.01 -30.45
N ALA A 171 -9.64 13.91 -29.97
CA ALA A 171 -10.32 14.91 -30.79
C ALA A 171 -9.37 15.76 -31.66
N THR A 172 -8.18 16.09 -31.15
CA THR A 172 -7.19 16.92 -31.86
C THR A 172 -6.34 16.14 -32.87
N ARG A 173 -6.44 14.80 -32.90
CA ARG A 173 -5.54 13.92 -33.68
C ARG A 173 -6.28 12.97 -34.62
N ILE A 174 -7.55 12.66 -34.37
CA ILE A 174 -8.30 11.63 -35.10
C ILE A 174 -8.38 11.89 -36.62
N GLY A 175 -8.35 13.17 -37.04
CA GLY A 175 -8.34 13.56 -38.45
C GLY A 175 -6.97 13.45 -39.15
N HIS A 176 -5.91 13.10 -38.44
CA HIS A 176 -4.57 13.01 -39.02
C HIS A 176 -4.45 11.76 -39.91
N PRO A 177 -3.85 11.82 -41.13
CA PRO A 177 -3.82 10.69 -42.08
C PRO A 177 -3.18 9.41 -41.53
N ARG A 178 -2.24 9.56 -40.58
CA ARG A 178 -1.52 8.45 -39.94
C ARG A 178 -2.14 7.97 -38.63
N PHE A 179 -3.21 8.61 -38.15
CA PHE A 179 -3.78 8.35 -36.83
C PHE A 179 -4.13 6.87 -36.65
N GLN A 180 -4.99 6.33 -37.52
CA GLN A 180 -5.47 4.95 -37.40
C GLN A 180 -4.32 3.95 -37.47
N GLN A 181 -3.40 4.12 -38.44
CA GLN A 181 -2.24 3.25 -38.59
C GLN A 181 -1.36 3.21 -37.34
N GLU A 182 -1.07 4.36 -36.74
CA GLU A 182 -0.19 4.43 -35.58
C GLU A 182 -0.92 4.03 -34.29
N PHE A 183 -2.23 4.28 -34.18
CA PHE A 183 -3.07 3.76 -33.11
C PHE A 183 -3.13 2.22 -33.13
N ASP A 184 -3.38 1.61 -34.29
CA ASP A 184 -3.43 0.15 -34.45
C ASP A 184 -2.08 -0.50 -34.10
N ARG A 185 -0.97 0.16 -34.41
CA ARG A 185 0.38 -0.28 -33.98
C ARG A 185 0.54 -0.26 -32.47
N LEU A 186 0.07 0.78 -31.79
CA LEU A 186 0.09 0.86 -30.33
C LEU A 186 -0.79 -0.22 -29.69
N VAL A 187 -1.92 -0.56 -30.30
CA VAL A 187 -2.78 -1.67 -29.86
C VAL A 187 -2.12 -3.02 -30.09
N ALA A 188 -1.52 -3.23 -31.26
CA ALA A 188 -0.82 -4.47 -31.60
C ALA A 188 0.39 -4.74 -30.68
N ASP A 189 1.11 -3.68 -30.26
CA ASP A 189 2.22 -3.75 -29.30
C ASP A 189 1.74 -3.83 -27.83
N GLY A 190 0.43 -3.77 -27.59
CA GLY A 190 -0.15 -3.82 -26.25
C GLY A 190 0.23 -2.61 -25.39
N VAL A 191 0.51 -1.45 -26.00
CA VAL A 191 0.64 -0.17 -25.29
C VAL A 191 -0.75 0.36 -24.96
N LEU A 192 -1.63 0.38 -25.97
CA LEU A 192 -3.00 0.83 -25.86
C LEU A 192 -3.98 -0.33 -25.98
N ALA A 193 -5.18 -0.14 -25.43
CA ALA A 193 -6.33 -0.97 -25.71
C ALA A 193 -7.58 -0.10 -25.86
N TRP A 194 -8.55 -0.56 -26.66
CA TRP A 194 -9.87 0.05 -26.79
C TRP A 194 -10.92 -1.05 -26.77
N ASP A 195 -11.90 -0.93 -25.88
CA ASP A 195 -12.97 -1.92 -25.69
C ASP A 195 -14.35 -1.42 -26.15
N GLY A 196 -14.39 -0.29 -26.87
CA GLY A 196 -15.64 0.37 -27.28
C GLY A 196 -16.16 1.40 -26.27
N LYS A 197 -15.62 1.43 -25.05
CA LYS A 197 -16.06 2.34 -23.98
C LYS A 197 -14.94 3.12 -23.32
N ALA A 198 -13.74 2.55 -23.28
CA ALA A 198 -12.59 3.18 -22.67
C ALA A 198 -11.30 2.90 -23.43
N VAL A 199 -10.44 3.91 -23.50
CA VAL A 199 -9.06 3.76 -23.92
C VAL A 199 -8.23 3.40 -22.69
N ARG A 200 -7.37 2.39 -22.83
CA ARG A 200 -6.52 1.88 -21.76
C ARG A 200 -5.06 2.05 -22.13
N ILE A 201 -4.25 2.53 -21.21
CA ILE A 201 -2.78 2.43 -21.28
C ILE A 201 -2.39 1.25 -20.41
N ARG A 202 -1.82 0.21 -21.02
CA ARG A 202 -1.37 -0.99 -20.31
C ARG A 202 0.02 -0.79 -19.74
N PRO A 203 0.32 -1.28 -18.54
CA PRO A 203 1.67 -1.21 -17.99
C PRO A 203 2.68 -1.90 -18.93
N VAL A 204 3.94 -1.48 -18.87
CA VAL A 204 5.04 -2.19 -19.55
C VAL A 204 5.25 -3.55 -18.90
N ASP A 205 5.37 -3.53 -17.58
CA ASP A 205 5.52 -4.67 -16.70
C ASP A 205 4.84 -4.31 -15.35
N ILE A 206 4.05 -5.24 -14.81
CA ILE A 206 3.26 -5.01 -13.60
C ILE A 206 4.15 -4.95 -12.35
N ASP A 207 5.19 -5.79 -12.30
CA ASP A 207 6.09 -5.86 -11.15
C ASP A 207 7.04 -4.66 -11.16
N GLU A 208 7.57 -4.27 -12.31
CA GLU A 208 8.39 -3.05 -12.45
C GLU A 208 7.58 -1.79 -12.09
N LEU A 209 6.31 -1.71 -12.54
CA LEU A 209 5.43 -0.60 -12.16
C LEU A 209 5.20 -0.56 -10.65
N ARG A 210 4.97 -1.72 -10.03
CA ARG A 210 4.80 -1.82 -8.59
C ARG A 210 6.04 -1.33 -7.83
N GLU A 211 7.23 -1.74 -8.26
CA GLU A 211 8.49 -1.31 -7.66
C GLU A 211 8.68 0.21 -7.79
N GLU A 212 8.41 0.79 -8.97
CA GLU A 212 8.50 2.24 -9.20
C GLU A 212 7.48 3.02 -8.37
N VAL A 213 6.26 2.51 -8.18
CA VAL A 213 5.25 3.13 -7.29
C VAL A 213 5.74 3.17 -5.84
N ILE A 214 6.31 2.06 -5.35
CA ILE A 214 6.86 1.99 -3.99
C ILE A 214 8.06 2.94 -3.85
N GLY A 215 8.96 2.94 -4.85
CA GLY A 215 10.13 3.80 -4.90
C GLY A 215 9.78 5.28 -4.90
N ASP A 216 8.81 5.70 -5.72
CA ASP A 216 8.35 7.10 -5.78
C ASP A 216 7.82 7.60 -4.44
N ARG A 217 7.01 6.77 -3.76
CA ARG A 217 6.50 7.12 -2.43
C ARG A 217 7.63 7.27 -1.42
N MET A 218 8.62 6.38 -1.52
CA MET A 218 9.77 6.42 -0.64
C MET A 218 10.63 7.67 -0.85
N HIS A 219 10.96 7.99 -2.09
CA HIS A 219 11.69 9.20 -2.43
C HIS A 219 10.94 10.48 -2.04
N LEU A 220 9.62 10.51 -2.18
CA LEU A 220 8.82 11.65 -1.70
C LEU A 220 8.92 11.79 -0.18
N ALA A 221 8.81 10.70 0.58
CA ALA A 221 8.97 10.77 2.04
C ALA A 221 10.38 11.24 2.44
N GLU A 222 11.43 10.75 1.79
CA GLU A 222 12.82 11.19 2.00
C GLU A 222 13.01 12.68 1.68
N HIS A 223 12.46 13.14 0.56
CA HIS A 223 12.53 14.55 0.16
C HIS A 223 11.95 15.46 1.25
N TRP A 224 10.73 15.16 1.72
CA TRP A 224 10.08 15.99 2.74
C TRP A 224 10.67 15.80 4.14
N ALA A 225 11.32 14.67 4.44
CA ALA A 225 12.06 14.50 5.71
C ALA A 225 13.22 15.49 5.86
N SER A 226 13.77 15.97 4.74
CA SER A 226 14.88 16.93 4.73
C SER A 226 14.45 18.39 4.94
N ASP A 227 13.14 18.67 4.95
CA ASP A 227 12.59 20.03 5.10
C ASP A 227 11.70 20.14 6.36
N PRO A 228 12.26 20.60 7.50
CA PRO A 228 11.54 20.75 8.74
C PRO A 228 10.39 21.77 8.71
N ALA A 229 10.35 22.67 7.70
CA ALA A 229 9.30 23.67 7.59
C ALA A 229 7.95 23.08 7.13
N HIS A 230 7.98 21.85 6.58
CA HIS A 230 6.85 21.19 5.94
C HIS A 230 6.47 19.90 6.66
N LEU A 231 6.39 19.94 7.99
CA LEU A 231 6.07 18.78 8.84
C LEU A 231 4.73 18.12 8.46
N LYS A 232 3.74 18.91 8.04
CA LYS A 232 2.42 18.40 7.63
C LYS A 232 2.53 17.59 6.33
N GLU A 233 3.27 18.11 5.35
CA GLU A 233 3.53 17.45 4.08
C GLU A 233 4.36 16.18 4.31
N PHE A 234 5.41 16.25 5.13
CA PHE A 234 6.22 15.09 5.51
C PHE A 234 5.36 13.99 6.14
N THR A 235 4.56 14.33 7.15
CA THR A 235 3.66 13.36 7.83
C THR A 235 2.67 12.75 6.85
N GLY A 236 2.09 13.55 5.94
CA GLY A 236 1.18 13.08 4.91
C GLY A 236 1.82 12.09 3.94
N ARG A 237 3.02 12.41 3.42
CA ARG A 237 3.76 11.51 2.50
C ARG A 237 4.26 10.26 3.19
N LEU A 238 4.68 10.39 4.44
CA LEU A 238 5.11 9.27 5.24
C LEU A 238 3.96 8.28 5.47
N ARG A 239 2.77 8.78 5.81
CA ARG A 239 1.56 7.96 5.93
C ARG A 239 1.23 7.22 4.63
N GLU A 240 1.25 7.92 3.49
CA GLU A 240 1.00 7.30 2.18
C GLU A 240 1.98 6.16 1.91
N THR A 241 3.26 6.39 2.19
CA THR A 241 4.32 5.39 2.04
C THR A 241 4.08 4.19 2.94
N LEU A 242 3.79 4.43 4.22
CA LEU A 242 3.47 3.40 5.21
C LEU A 242 2.30 2.51 4.77
N ALA A 243 1.22 3.11 4.30
CA ALA A 243 0.04 2.38 3.82
C ALA A 243 0.38 1.46 2.63
N VAL A 244 1.22 1.94 1.70
CA VAL A 244 1.67 1.19 0.52
C VAL A 244 2.59 0.02 0.90
N ILE A 245 3.52 0.23 1.84
CA ILE A 245 4.49 -0.81 2.24
C ILE A 245 3.93 -1.83 3.24
N GLY A 246 2.67 -1.76 3.62
CA GLY A 246 2.08 -2.81 4.47
C GLY A 246 1.67 -2.38 5.88
N VAL A 247 1.90 -1.14 6.28
CA VAL A 247 1.73 -0.72 7.68
C VAL A 247 0.29 -0.32 7.95
N ASP A 248 -0.35 -1.06 8.86
CA ASP A 248 -1.63 -0.69 9.47
C ASP A 248 -1.45 0.49 10.46
N ASP A 249 -2.50 1.27 10.71
CA ASP A 249 -2.45 2.51 11.51
C ASP A 249 -1.35 3.48 11.04
N ALA A 250 -1.24 3.65 9.71
CA ALA A 250 -0.19 4.44 9.07
C ALA A 250 -0.09 5.86 9.64
N TRP A 251 -1.21 6.45 10.10
CA TRP A 251 -1.21 7.76 10.78
C TRP A 251 -0.44 7.78 12.07
N ARG A 252 -0.74 6.85 12.99
CA ARG A 252 -0.07 6.76 14.30
C ARG A 252 1.43 6.57 14.11
N VAL A 253 1.79 5.74 13.13
CA VAL A 253 3.19 5.49 12.79
C VAL A 253 3.85 6.72 12.18
N ALA A 254 3.19 7.38 11.22
CA ALA A 254 3.71 8.58 10.58
C ALA A 254 3.93 9.71 11.59
N ASP A 255 2.98 9.95 12.50
CA ASP A 255 3.08 10.98 13.53
C ASP A 255 4.28 10.74 14.47
N ALA A 256 4.48 9.50 14.91
CA ALA A 256 5.60 9.17 15.79
C ALA A 256 6.98 9.31 15.11
N ILE A 257 7.08 9.00 13.81
CA ILE A 257 8.32 9.18 13.04
C ILE A 257 8.54 10.67 12.72
N ALA A 258 7.48 11.41 12.42
CA ALA A 258 7.54 12.85 12.14
C ALA A 258 8.04 13.67 13.34
N GLN A 259 7.88 13.17 14.56
CA GLN A 259 8.42 13.75 15.79
C GLN A 259 9.92 13.51 15.99
N GLN A 260 10.66 13.01 15.00
CA GLN A 260 12.11 12.85 15.09
C GLN A 260 12.80 14.18 15.41
N GLY A 261 13.63 14.19 16.45
CA GLY A 261 14.32 15.38 16.96
C GLY A 261 13.46 16.29 17.85
N SER A 262 12.22 15.88 18.17
CA SER A 262 11.34 16.65 19.04
C SER A 262 11.92 16.82 20.45
N ARG A 263 11.85 18.05 20.96
CA ARG A 263 12.24 18.41 22.34
C ARG A 263 11.30 17.84 23.41
N ALA A 264 10.16 17.28 23.01
CA ALA A 264 9.24 16.62 23.94
C ALA A 264 9.82 15.32 24.52
N TYR A 265 10.91 14.79 23.96
CA TYR A 265 11.55 13.56 24.40
C TYR A 265 13.01 13.79 24.79
N VAL A 266 13.50 12.97 25.72
CA VAL A 266 14.90 12.98 26.17
C VAL A 266 15.86 12.58 25.05
N THR A 267 15.43 11.67 24.17
CA THR A 267 16.21 11.22 23.02
C THR A 267 15.53 11.66 21.73
N GLY A 268 16.33 11.97 20.70
CA GLY A 268 15.80 12.44 19.42
C GLY A 268 14.81 11.46 18.76
N SER A 269 14.89 10.16 19.05
CA SER A 269 13.97 9.14 18.51
C SER A 269 12.89 8.71 19.51
N GLY A 270 12.65 9.49 20.57
CA GLY A 270 11.79 9.08 21.68
C GLY A 270 10.37 8.67 21.28
N ALA A 271 9.69 9.44 20.44
CA ALA A 271 8.36 9.10 19.92
C ALA A 271 8.34 7.75 19.18
N THR A 272 9.32 7.53 18.29
CA THR A 272 9.46 6.26 17.56
C THR A 272 9.77 5.10 18.51
N LEU A 273 10.60 5.31 19.54
CA LEU A 273 10.88 4.29 20.55
C LEU A 273 9.61 3.92 21.34
N THR A 274 8.78 4.89 21.71
CA THR A 274 7.49 4.63 22.37
C THR A 274 6.59 3.80 21.46
N LEU A 275 6.43 4.20 20.20
CA LEU A 275 5.67 3.44 19.21
C LEU A 275 6.16 1.99 19.09
N LEU A 276 7.46 1.76 18.97
CA LEU A 276 8.02 0.41 18.85
C LEU A 276 7.73 -0.45 20.09
N THR A 277 7.76 0.14 21.29
CA THR A 277 7.35 -0.56 22.53
C THR A 277 5.89 -0.99 22.44
N GLU A 278 5.01 -0.09 21.99
CA GLU A 278 3.59 -0.38 21.89
C GLU A 278 3.28 -1.43 20.82
N LEU A 279 3.90 -1.34 19.64
CA LEU A 279 3.77 -2.34 18.57
C LEU A 279 4.23 -3.72 19.04
N ALA A 280 5.33 -3.81 19.78
CA ALA A 280 5.81 -5.07 20.35
C ALA A 280 4.79 -5.66 21.35
N ARG A 281 4.26 -4.82 22.25
CA ARG A 281 3.22 -5.22 23.22
C ARG A 281 1.92 -5.65 22.56
N GLU A 282 1.57 -5.04 21.43
CA GLU A 282 0.41 -5.41 20.60
C GLU A 282 0.66 -6.67 19.74
N GLY A 283 1.86 -7.24 19.76
CA GLY A 283 2.24 -8.39 18.92
C GLY A 283 2.40 -8.06 17.43
N ARG A 284 2.47 -6.78 17.06
CA ARG A 284 2.52 -6.29 15.67
C ARG A 284 3.96 -6.26 15.14
N LEU A 285 4.63 -7.41 15.19
CA LEU A 285 6.07 -7.55 14.91
C LEU A 285 6.44 -7.28 13.44
N ASP A 286 5.56 -7.60 12.49
CA ASP A 286 5.75 -7.25 11.08
C ASP A 286 5.72 -5.72 10.89
N THR A 287 4.75 -5.02 11.49
CA THR A 287 4.70 -3.56 11.47
C THR A 287 5.94 -2.97 12.16
N PHE A 288 6.35 -3.50 13.31
CA PHE A 288 7.56 -3.08 14.02
C PHE A 288 8.78 -3.07 13.08
N ALA A 289 9.03 -4.18 12.37
CA ALA A 289 10.17 -4.29 11.46
C ALA A 289 10.06 -3.33 10.28
N ARG A 290 8.87 -3.16 9.69
CA ARG A 290 8.63 -2.17 8.61
C ARG A 290 8.91 -0.75 9.07
N VAL A 291 8.51 -0.37 10.28
CA VAL A 291 8.81 0.94 10.87
C VAL A 291 10.31 1.15 11.02
N VAL A 292 11.04 0.15 11.52
CA VAL A 292 12.50 0.25 11.66
C VAL A 292 13.18 0.38 10.30
N GLY A 293 12.76 -0.41 9.29
CA GLY A 293 13.27 -0.33 7.93
C GLY A 293 13.03 1.05 7.29
N LEU A 294 11.82 1.58 7.44
CA LEU A 294 11.47 2.92 6.95
C LEU A 294 12.28 4.02 7.64
N PHE A 295 12.38 3.94 8.97
CA PHE A 295 13.18 4.88 9.74
C PHE A 295 14.66 4.85 9.33
N ALA A 296 15.20 3.69 8.97
CA ALA A 296 16.57 3.55 8.48
C ALA A 296 16.81 4.33 7.18
N ALA A 297 15.83 4.31 6.26
CA ALA A 297 15.90 5.06 5.01
C ALA A 297 15.84 6.57 5.25
N LEU A 298 14.92 7.02 6.10
CA LEU A 298 14.69 8.45 6.36
C LEU A 298 15.77 9.08 7.24
N PHE A 299 16.29 8.35 8.23
CA PHE A 299 17.22 8.85 9.24
C PHE A 299 18.45 7.94 9.39
N PRO A 300 19.27 7.78 8.32
CA PRO A 300 20.37 6.81 8.30
C PRO A 300 21.43 7.06 9.37
N LYS A 301 21.61 8.31 9.83
CA LYS A 301 22.54 8.65 10.91
C LYS A 301 22.08 8.17 12.29
N ASN A 302 20.78 7.95 12.46
CA ASN A 302 20.17 7.64 13.76
C ASN A 302 19.74 6.16 13.88
N ILE A 303 19.83 5.38 12.80
CA ILE A 303 19.39 3.99 12.79
C ILE A 303 20.18 3.10 13.75
N GLY A 304 21.48 3.34 13.93
CA GLY A 304 22.30 2.57 14.86
C GLY A 304 21.74 2.63 16.28
N PHE A 305 21.39 3.83 16.74
CA PHE A 305 20.75 4.04 18.04
C PHE A 305 19.40 3.30 18.13
N LEU A 306 18.55 3.38 17.11
CA LEU A 306 17.25 2.70 17.12
C LEU A 306 17.40 1.17 17.14
N ARG A 307 18.33 0.60 16.37
CA ARG A 307 18.60 -0.84 16.31
C ARG A 307 19.08 -1.38 17.65
N GLU A 308 19.92 -0.63 18.36
CA GLU A 308 20.38 -1.01 19.71
C GLU A 308 19.23 -1.13 20.73
N GLN A 309 18.10 -0.46 20.48
CA GLN A 309 16.92 -0.53 21.36
C GLN A 309 15.99 -1.71 21.04
N VAL A 310 16.16 -2.37 19.88
CA VAL A 310 15.27 -3.47 19.45
C VAL A 310 15.28 -4.64 20.43
N PRO A 311 16.44 -5.19 20.86
CA PRO A 311 16.46 -6.32 21.78
C PRO A 311 15.74 -6.04 23.09
N ALA A 312 15.95 -4.86 23.69
CA ALA A 312 15.31 -4.49 24.95
C ALA A 312 13.78 -4.43 24.82
N LYS A 313 13.27 -3.90 23.71
CA LYS A 313 11.82 -3.81 23.45
C LYS A 313 11.18 -5.17 23.25
N VAL A 314 11.82 -6.04 22.45
CA VAL A 314 11.35 -7.42 22.21
C VAL A 314 11.43 -8.23 23.51
N HIS A 315 12.53 -8.13 24.25
CA HIS A 315 12.71 -8.82 25.52
C HIS A 315 11.60 -8.46 26.52
N ALA A 316 11.36 -7.18 26.76
CA ALA A 316 10.40 -6.72 27.76
C ALA A 316 8.93 -6.95 27.35
N ASN A 317 8.59 -6.83 26.06
CA ASN A 317 7.19 -6.80 25.62
C ASN A 317 6.74 -8.04 24.84
N VAL A 318 7.66 -8.96 24.53
CA VAL A 318 7.36 -10.17 23.76
C VAL A 318 7.87 -11.41 24.50
N LEU A 319 9.17 -11.49 24.77
CA LEU A 319 9.77 -12.68 25.37
C LEU A 319 9.39 -12.85 26.84
N ALA A 320 9.39 -11.78 27.64
CA ALA A 320 8.97 -11.84 29.03
C ALA A 320 7.49 -12.25 29.18
N PRO A 321 6.52 -11.68 28.44
CA PRO A 321 5.16 -12.19 28.44
C PRO A 321 5.04 -13.66 28.01
N ALA A 322 5.85 -14.12 27.04
CA ALA A 322 5.86 -15.52 26.61
C ALA A 322 6.31 -16.50 27.72
N THR A 323 7.03 -16.02 28.74
CA THR A 323 7.38 -16.82 29.93
C THR A 323 6.45 -16.58 31.12
N ASN A 324 5.27 -15.98 30.92
CA ASN A 324 4.41 -15.48 32.01
C ASN A 324 5.15 -14.54 32.97
N ASN A 325 6.12 -13.78 32.46
CA ASN A 325 7.01 -12.90 33.21
C ASN A 325 7.87 -13.61 34.27
N ASP A 326 8.18 -14.89 34.07
CA ASP A 326 9.17 -15.60 34.89
C ASP A 326 10.58 -15.09 34.56
N ALA A 327 11.08 -14.19 35.41
CA ALA A 327 12.41 -13.59 35.28
C ALA A 327 13.54 -14.62 35.36
N ARG A 328 13.42 -15.67 36.17
CA ARG A 328 14.48 -16.68 36.31
C ARG A 328 14.61 -17.49 35.03
N ARG A 329 13.48 -17.90 34.46
CA ARG A 329 13.44 -18.64 33.20
C ARG A 329 13.99 -17.81 32.04
N LEU A 330 13.56 -16.55 31.95
CA LEU A 330 14.03 -15.65 30.90
C LEU A 330 15.54 -15.38 31.02
N MET A 331 16.05 -15.16 32.24
CA MET A 331 17.49 -15.00 32.49
C MET A 331 18.29 -16.27 32.15
N ALA A 332 17.80 -17.46 32.53
CA ALA A 332 18.46 -18.72 32.18
C ALA A 332 18.51 -18.93 30.66
N TRP A 333 17.46 -18.53 29.94
CA TRP A 333 17.44 -18.58 28.48
C TRP A 333 18.42 -17.58 27.86
N THR A 334 18.41 -16.31 28.26
CA THR A 334 19.32 -15.30 27.71
C THR A 334 20.78 -15.62 27.97
N GLN A 335 21.11 -16.22 29.12
CA GLN A 335 22.46 -16.73 29.41
C GLN A 335 22.84 -17.92 28.51
N GLY A 336 21.88 -18.81 28.23
CA GLY A 336 22.08 -19.98 27.37
C GLY A 336 21.91 -19.71 25.87
N THR A 337 21.73 -18.46 25.45
CA THR A 337 21.58 -18.04 24.04
C THR A 337 22.17 -16.64 23.87
N PRO A 338 23.50 -16.47 24.07
CA PRO A 338 24.12 -15.15 24.23
C PRO A 338 24.02 -14.24 22.99
N ASP A 339 23.80 -14.81 21.80
CA ASP A 339 23.68 -14.11 20.51
C ASP A 339 22.25 -13.62 20.21
N TRP A 340 21.27 -13.86 21.09
CA TRP A 340 19.86 -13.53 20.85
C TRP A 340 19.63 -12.07 20.45
N ALA A 341 20.35 -11.14 21.09
CA ALA A 341 20.20 -9.72 20.84
C ALA A 341 20.69 -9.35 19.44
N ASP A 342 21.84 -9.88 19.02
CA ASP A 342 22.42 -9.59 17.71
C ASP A 342 21.58 -10.20 16.59
N ARG A 343 21.04 -11.42 16.79
CA ARG A 343 20.08 -12.03 15.86
C ARG A 343 18.87 -11.14 15.60
N LEU A 344 18.32 -10.49 16.64
CA LEU A 344 17.20 -9.54 16.47
C LEU A 344 17.63 -8.28 15.70
N LYS A 345 18.80 -7.71 16.01
CA LYS A 345 19.33 -6.52 15.33
C LYS A 345 19.57 -6.78 13.84
N GLU A 346 20.06 -7.96 13.48
CA GLU A 346 20.28 -8.37 12.08
C GLU A 346 18.95 -8.63 11.37
N ALA A 347 18.02 -9.29 12.04
CA ALA A 347 16.76 -9.69 11.43
C ALA A 347 15.78 -8.53 11.21
N VAL A 348 15.83 -7.47 12.04
CA VAL A 348 14.83 -6.38 12.03
C VAL A 348 14.73 -5.62 10.69
N GLY A 349 15.78 -5.67 9.86
CA GLY A 349 15.75 -5.10 8.51
C GLY A 349 14.88 -5.87 7.50
N SER A 350 14.45 -7.09 7.84
CA SER A 350 13.61 -7.95 7.00
C SER A 350 12.39 -8.41 7.80
N PRO A 351 11.19 -7.83 7.58
CA PRO A 351 10.01 -8.15 8.39
C PRO A 351 9.69 -9.66 8.50
N PRO A 352 9.71 -10.45 7.41
CA PRO A 352 9.48 -11.90 7.52
C PRO A 352 10.54 -12.61 8.36
N ARG A 353 11.83 -12.25 8.18
CA ARG A 353 12.93 -12.84 8.96
C ARG A 353 12.83 -12.45 10.44
N PHE A 354 12.45 -11.22 10.73
CA PHE A 354 12.31 -10.72 12.10
C PHE A 354 11.20 -11.46 12.85
N VAL A 355 10.02 -11.62 12.24
CA VAL A 355 8.90 -12.37 12.80
C VAL A 355 9.31 -13.82 13.06
N ALA A 356 9.86 -14.50 12.05
CA ALA A 356 10.31 -15.89 12.20
C ALA A 356 11.38 -16.07 13.29
N THR A 357 12.32 -15.12 13.40
CA THR A 357 13.36 -15.13 14.45
C THR A 357 12.75 -15.06 15.84
N ILE A 358 11.74 -14.20 16.05
CA ILE A 358 11.06 -14.07 17.34
C ILE A 358 10.22 -15.30 17.65
N GLU A 359 9.51 -15.84 16.66
CA GLU A 359 8.72 -17.08 16.83
C GLU A 359 9.61 -18.26 17.24
N GLU A 360 10.78 -18.41 16.62
CA GLU A 360 11.79 -19.39 17.02
C GLU A 360 12.26 -19.17 18.47
N MET A 361 12.53 -17.92 18.86
CA MET A 361 12.93 -17.59 20.24
C MET A 361 11.82 -17.96 21.25
N ILE A 362 10.56 -17.65 20.95
CA ILE A 362 9.40 -18.00 21.80
C ILE A 362 9.27 -19.52 21.93
N ASP A 363 9.47 -20.25 20.84
CA ASP A 363 9.37 -21.71 20.84
C ASP A 363 10.52 -22.35 21.65
N THR A 364 11.77 -21.90 21.48
CA THR A 364 12.90 -22.37 22.31
C THR A 364 12.72 -22.06 23.80
N LEU A 365 12.16 -20.89 24.12
CA LEU A 365 11.76 -20.53 25.49
C LEU A 365 10.72 -21.51 26.02
N SER A 366 9.74 -21.88 25.21
CA SER A 366 8.63 -22.78 25.55
C SER A 366 9.11 -24.21 25.80
N ARG A 367 9.97 -24.76 24.94
CA ARG A 367 10.49 -26.14 25.06
C ARG A 367 11.38 -26.37 26.28
N ARG A 368 12.10 -25.37 26.78
CA ARG A 368 12.94 -25.49 28.00
C ARG A 368 12.15 -25.55 29.32
N ALA A 369 10.81 -25.46 29.26
CA ALA A 369 9.94 -25.59 30.44
C ALA A 369 9.16 -26.91 30.50
N ALA A 370 9.24 -27.73 29.45
CA ALA A 370 8.85 -29.14 29.49
C ALA A 370 10.08 -29.98 29.85
#